data_AF-A0A815T795-F1
#
_entry.id   AF-A0A815T795-F1
#
_cell.length_a   1.000
_cell.length_b   1.000
_cell.length_c   1.000
_cell.angle_alpha   90.00
_cell.angle_beta   90.00
_cell.angle_gamma   90.00
#
_symmetry.space_group_name_H-M   'P 1'
#
loop_
_entity.id
_entity.type
_entity.pdbx_description
1 polymer ?
#
loop_
_entity_poly.entity_id
_entity_poly.type
_entity_poly.pdbx_seq_one_letter_code
_entity_poly.pdbx_strand_id
1 'polypeptide(L)'
;MPWHNEALVVFGQTARDVARHFIQRWNIHKCETYLKNDSYPFLLPKSYDDVEDLAVENWSDFLESEPFRVNAQCVRSVGPWSAGTKSEESSIHNIYIQMIDAAKHFIYIENQFFITIAQDSVVRNQLANVLLRRIERAHNNAEKFRIHVVLPLLPGFDNTNAVRAVLYFIMCSITKGDNSLFKRPENAGK
;
A
#
# COMPACT_ATOMS: atom_id res chain seq x y z
N MET A 1 -1.51 -6.60 24.09
CA MET A 1 -1.15 -7.07 22.73
C MET A 1 -0.04 -6.15 22.22
N PRO A 2 1.18 -6.65 21.93
CA PRO A 2 2.24 -5.84 21.33
C PRO A 2 1.82 -5.24 19.98
N TRP A 3 2.44 -4.13 19.59
CA TRP A 3 2.17 -3.45 18.33
C TRP A 3 3.44 -3.42 17.47
N HIS A 4 3.43 -4.15 16.37
CA HIS A 4 4.50 -4.14 15.35
C HIS A 4 4.01 -3.36 14.13
N ASN A 5 4.77 -2.38 13.67
CA ASN A 5 4.40 -1.53 12.53
C ASN A 5 5.63 -0.89 11.89
N GLU A 6 5.49 -0.51 10.62
CA GLU A 6 6.53 0.11 9.83
C GLU A 6 6.12 1.53 9.44
N ALA A 7 7.08 2.45 9.48
CA ALA A 7 6.90 3.83 9.05
C ALA A 7 8.19 4.35 8.41
N LEU A 8 8.07 5.41 7.60
CA LEU A 8 9.20 6.05 6.96
C LEU A 8 9.07 7.58 7.02
N VAL A 9 10.20 8.25 6.89
CA VAL A 9 10.28 9.71 6.78
C VAL A 9 10.86 10.04 5.40
N VAL A 10 10.26 11.01 4.72
CA VAL A 10 10.75 11.55 3.44
C VAL A 10 10.99 13.05 3.58
N PHE A 11 11.96 13.54 2.83
CA PHE A 11 12.34 14.95 2.79
C PHE A 11 12.19 15.53 1.38
N GLY A 12 12.34 16.85 1.26
CA GLY A 12 12.39 17.53 -0.03
C GLY A 12 11.09 17.42 -0.85
N GLN A 13 11.23 17.06 -2.13
CA GLN A 13 10.13 17.09 -3.10
C GLN A 13 9.02 16.11 -2.72
N THR A 14 9.39 14.88 -2.33
CA THR A 14 8.43 13.85 -1.91
C THR A 14 7.64 14.27 -0.67
N ALA A 15 8.25 15.00 0.27
CA ALA A 15 7.53 15.57 1.40
C ALA A 15 6.49 16.62 0.94
N ARG A 16 6.80 17.43 -0.08
CA ARG A 16 5.83 18.37 -0.67
C ARG A 16 4.70 17.65 -1.40
N ASP A 17 4.95 16.49 -2.00
CA ASP A 17 3.89 15.65 -2.60
C ASP A 17 2.90 15.14 -1.54
N VAL A 18 3.40 14.66 -0.38
CA VAL A 18 2.56 14.29 0.76
C VAL A 18 1.77 15.50 1.27
N ALA A 19 2.41 16.67 1.40
CA ALA A 19 1.74 17.90 1.82
C ALA A 19 0.63 18.32 0.84
N ARG A 20 0.86 18.19 -0.48
CA ARG A 20 -0.18 18.45 -1.50
C ARG A 20 -1.38 17.53 -1.35
N HIS A 21 -1.17 16.25 -1.04
CA HIS A 21 -2.27 15.34 -0.76
C HIS A 21 -3.09 15.79 0.46
N PHE A 22 -2.43 16.20 1.54
CA PHE A 22 -3.09 16.75 2.73
C PHE A 22 -3.89 18.02 2.40
N ILE A 23 -3.26 18.99 1.73
CA ILE A 23 -3.86 20.28 1.35
C ILE A 23 -5.10 20.07 0.47
N GLN A 24 -5.02 19.16 -0.50
CA GLN A 24 -6.16 18.82 -1.36
C GLN A 24 -7.37 18.37 -0.52
N ARG A 25 -7.17 17.39 0.38
CA ARG A 25 -8.25 16.85 1.21
C ARG A 25 -8.78 17.87 2.21
N TRP A 26 -7.90 18.66 2.83
CA TRP A 26 -8.27 19.73 3.74
C TRP A 26 -9.18 20.75 3.07
N ASN A 27 -8.77 21.26 1.91
CA ASN A 27 -9.51 22.29 1.19
C ASN A 27 -10.88 21.77 0.72
N ILE A 28 -10.98 20.51 0.31
CA ILE A 28 -12.26 19.90 -0.08
C ILE A 28 -13.19 19.78 1.12
N HIS A 29 -12.69 19.22 2.23
CA HIS A 29 -13.50 19.09 3.43
C HIS A 29 -13.95 20.46 3.97
N LYS A 30 -13.07 21.47 3.91
CA LYS A 30 -13.42 22.85 4.20
C LYS A 30 -14.55 23.35 3.30
N CYS A 31 -14.47 23.14 1.98
CA CYS A 31 -15.54 23.52 1.05
C CYS A 31 -16.88 22.85 1.37
N GLU A 32 -16.86 21.58 1.79
CA GLU A 32 -18.07 20.80 2.06
C GLU A 32 -18.72 21.14 3.40
N THR A 33 -17.91 21.38 4.44
CA THR A 33 -18.41 21.44 5.83
C THR A 33 -18.22 22.82 6.48
N TYR A 34 -17.17 23.56 6.12
CA TYR A 34 -16.71 24.74 6.86
C TYR A 34 -16.41 25.94 5.94
N LEU A 35 -17.15 26.06 4.82
CA LEU A 35 -16.86 27.04 3.77
C LEU A 35 -16.78 28.47 4.32
N LYS A 36 -17.75 28.84 5.17
CA LYS A 36 -17.88 30.18 5.76
C LYS A 36 -17.15 30.37 7.09
N ASN A 37 -16.48 29.33 7.60
CA ASN A 37 -15.78 29.41 8.87
C ASN A 37 -14.33 29.82 8.64
N ASP A 38 -14.01 31.08 8.94
CA ASP A 38 -12.69 31.66 8.72
C ASP A 38 -11.63 31.15 9.71
N SER A 39 -12.03 30.51 10.82
CA SER A 39 -11.10 29.85 11.76
C SER A 39 -10.36 28.67 11.12
N TYR A 40 -10.86 28.14 10.00
CA TYR A 40 -10.20 27.10 9.22
C TYR A 40 -9.71 27.70 7.91
N PRO A 41 -8.41 28.03 7.74
CA PRO A 41 -7.93 28.65 6.51
C PRO A 41 -7.89 27.67 5.34
N PHE A 42 -7.99 28.17 4.11
CA PHE A 42 -7.56 27.40 2.95
C PHE A 42 -6.03 27.27 2.97
N LEU A 43 -5.54 26.08 2.61
CA LEU A 43 -4.11 25.81 2.56
C LEU A 43 -3.60 25.92 1.13
N LEU A 44 -2.37 26.41 0.97
CA LEU A 44 -1.70 26.55 -0.31
C LEU A 44 -0.43 25.69 -0.33
N PRO A 45 -0.16 24.96 -1.41
CA PRO A 45 1.08 24.20 -1.53
C PRO A 45 2.27 25.15 -1.71
N LYS A 46 3.39 24.84 -1.05
CA LYS A 46 4.67 25.50 -1.34
C LYS A 46 5.12 25.14 -2.77
N SER A 47 5.87 26.04 -3.42
CA SER A 47 6.43 25.81 -4.78
C SER A 47 7.38 24.61 -4.81
N TYR A 48 7.98 24.24 -5.93
CA TYR A 48 9.14 23.32 -5.95
C TYR A 48 10.47 24.06 -6.10
N ASP A 49 10.45 25.36 -6.41
CA ASP A 49 11.65 26.15 -6.73
C ASP A 49 12.64 26.22 -5.56
N ASP A 50 12.13 26.38 -4.33
CA ASP A 50 12.93 26.42 -3.10
C ASP A 50 13.03 25.05 -2.41
N VAL A 51 12.95 23.96 -3.18
CA VAL A 51 13.34 22.64 -2.66
C VAL A 51 14.84 22.53 -2.85
N GLU A 52 15.60 23.34 -2.14
CA GLU A 52 16.95 22.90 -1.80
C GLU A 52 16.80 21.54 -1.12
N ASP A 53 17.75 20.63 -1.37
CA ASP A 53 17.94 19.46 -0.52
C ASP A 53 18.00 20.02 0.89
N LEU A 54 16.87 20.02 1.60
CA LEU A 54 16.80 20.42 2.99
C LEU A 54 17.69 19.38 3.66
N ALA A 55 18.98 19.70 3.75
CA ALA A 55 19.86 19.20 4.76
C ALA A 55 19.08 19.56 6.02
N VAL A 56 18.31 18.59 6.51
CA VAL A 56 17.66 18.75 7.77
C VAL A 56 18.83 18.73 8.73
N GLU A 57 19.37 19.91 9.03
CA GLU A 57 20.55 20.07 9.88
C GLU A 57 20.36 19.37 11.24
N ASN A 58 19.10 19.10 11.61
CA ASN A 58 18.67 18.49 12.86
C ASN A 58 17.94 17.14 12.67
N TRP A 59 18.22 16.35 11.63
CA TRP A 59 17.59 15.02 11.49
C TRP A 59 17.85 14.13 12.72
N SER A 60 18.99 14.32 13.40
CA SER A 60 19.38 13.60 14.61
C SER A 60 18.47 13.84 15.80
N ASP A 61 17.67 14.91 15.80
CA ASP A 61 16.73 15.20 16.88
C ASP A 61 15.52 14.25 16.88
N PHE A 62 15.26 13.56 15.76
CA PHE A 62 14.06 12.75 15.58
C PHE A 62 14.27 11.44 14.80
N LEU A 63 15.45 11.18 14.24
CA LEU A 63 15.82 9.91 13.62
C LEU A 63 16.98 9.25 14.35
N GLU A 64 16.87 7.95 14.58
CA GLU A 64 17.95 7.13 15.15
C GLU A 64 19.09 6.84 14.15
N SER A 65 18.83 7.02 12.85
CA SER A 65 19.78 6.72 11.77
C SER A 65 19.84 7.84 10.74
N GLU A 66 21.02 7.98 10.12
CA GLU A 66 21.27 8.99 9.09
C GLU A 66 20.40 8.72 7.85
N PRO A 67 19.71 9.75 7.32
CA PRO A 67 18.93 9.59 6.10
C PRO A 67 19.85 9.37 4.89
N PHE A 68 19.41 8.56 3.94
CA PHE A 68 20.13 8.31 2.70
C PHE A 68 19.30 8.72 1.47
N ARG A 69 19.98 9.03 0.37
CA ARG A 69 19.33 9.49 -0.87
C ARG A 69 18.71 8.33 -1.63
N VAL A 70 17.45 8.49 -2.03
CA VAL A 70 16.69 7.53 -2.82
C VAL A 70 15.84 8.23 -3.87
N ASN A 71 15.50 7.51 -4.94
CA ASN A 71 14.40 7.90 -5.81
C ASN A 71 13.08 7.48 -5.15
N ALA A 72 12.28 8.46 -4.75
CA ALA A 72 10.99 8.22 -4.10
C ALA A 72 9.83 8.79 -4.92
N GLN A 73 8.71 8.07 -4.92
CA GLN A 73 7.48 8.50 -5.56
C GLN A 73 6.32 8.32 -4.58
N CYS A 74 5.56 9.38 -4.31
CA CYS A 74 4.33 9.27 -3.57
C CYS A 74 3.25 8.57 -4.40
N VAL A 75 2.57 7.61 -3.78
CA VAL A 75 1.41 6.90 -4.34
C VAL A 75 0.27 6.93 -3.34
N ARG A 76 -0.97 6.80 -3.84
CA ARG A 76 -2.19 6.89 -3.01
C ARG A 76 -3.35 6.08 -3.58
N SER A 77 -4.40 5.97 -2.77
CA SER A 77 -5.71 5.46 -3.15
C SER A 77 -6.75 6.52 -2.81
N VAL A 78 -7.25 7.23 -3.81
CA VAL A 78 -8.22 8.32 -3.63
C VAL A 78 -9.31 8.30 -4.71
N GLY A 79 -10.43 8.95 -4.45
CA GLY A 79 -11.51 9.08 -5.43
C GLY A 79 -12.33 10.36 -5.20
N PRO A 80 -13.43 10.53 -5.96
CA PRO A 80 -14.27 11.72 -5.89
C PRO A 80 -14.71 12.05 -4.46
N TRP A 81 -15.14 11.04 -3.69
CA TRP A 81 -15.66 11.24 -2.34
C TRP A 81 -14.59 11.59 -1.29
N SER A 82 -13.32 11.19 -1.51
CA SER A 82 -12.27 11.30 -0.48
C SER A 82 -11.27 12.42 -0.73
N ALA A 83 -11.08 12.79 -2.00
CA ALA A 83 -10.14 13.83 -2.40
C ALA A 83 -10.65 14.65 -3.61
N GLY A 84 -11.94 14.59 -3.95
CA GLY A 84 -12.55 15.47 -4.97
C GLY A 84 -11.94 15.32 -6.36
N THR A 85 -11.31 14.18 -6.64
CA THR A 85 -10.74 13.87 -7.96
C THR A 85 -11.86 13.54 -8.95
N LYS A 86 -11.64 13.76 -10.25
CA LYS A 86 -12.63 13.43 -11.29
C LYS A 86 -12.86 11.92 -11.42
N SER A 87 -11.80 11.14 -11.21
CA SER A 87 -11.81 9.68 -11.29
C SER A 87 -11.05 9.11 -10.10
N GLU A 88 -11.20 7.81 -9.89
CA GLU A 88 -10.40 7.07 -8.93
C GLU A 88 -8.92 7.08 -9.33
N GLU A 89 -8.06 7.23 -8.33
CA GLU A 89 -6.62 7.02 -8.44
C GLU A 89 -6.25 5.83 -7.55
N SER A 90 -5.64 4.80 -8.15
CA SER A 90 -5.25 3.55 -7.50
C SER A 90 -3.74 3.30 -7.67
N SER A 91 -2.93 4.37 -7.57
CA SER A 91 -1.49 4.32 -7.83
C SER A 91 -0.74 3.36 -6.90
N ILE A 92 -1.21 3.16 -5.65
CA ILE A 92 -0.70 2.11 -4.75
C ILE A 92 -0.90 0.72 -5.38
N HIS A 93 -2.10 0.41 -5.87
CA HIS A 93 -2.38 -0.88 -6.46
C HIS A 93 -1.50 -1.14 -7.68
N ASN A 94 -1.38 -0.13 -8.54
CA ASN A 94 -0.61 -0.22 -9.78
C ASN A 94 0.88 -0.44 -9.52
N ILE A 95 1.46 0.26 -8.54
CA ILE A 95 2.89 0.09 -8.22
C ILE A 95 3.16 -1.28 -7.60
N TYR A 96 2.26 -1.80 -6.75
CA TYR A 96 2.36 -3.18 -6.24
C TYR A 96 2.41 -4.20 -7.39
N ILE A 97 1.52 -4.08 -8.38
CA ILE A 97 1.52 -4.95 -9.57
C ILE A 97 2.88 -4.88 -10.27
N GLN A 98 3.38 -3.67 -10.54
CA GLN A 98 4.65 -3.48 -11.24
C GLN A 98 5.84 -4.04 -10.45
N MET A 99 5.90 -3.80 -9.14
CA MET A 99 6.98 -4.29 -8.28
C MET A 99 7.01 -5.81 -8.18
N ILE A 100 5.84 -6.46 -8.05
CA ILE A 100 5.75 -7.92 -8.01
C ILE A 100 6.19 -8.52 -9.35
N ASP A 101 5.73 -7.95 -10.47
CA ASP A 101 6.07 -8.45 -11.80
C ASP A 101 7.56 -8.25 -12.12
N ALA A 102 8.17 -7.14 -11.68
CA ALA A 102 9.58 -6.85 -11.90
C ALA A 102 10.54 -7.60 -10.95
N ALA A 103 10.04 -8.20 -9.86
CA ALA A 103 10.87 -8.84 -8.83
C ALA A 103 11.74 -9.97 -9.41
N LYS A 104 13.02 -10.05 -9.02
CA LYS A 104 13.96 -11.04 -9.57
C LYS A 104 14.26 -12.22 -8.63
N HIS A 105 14.39 -11.96 -7.33
CA HIS A 105 14.90 -12.96 -6.38
C HIS A 105 13.91 -13.34 -5.28
N PHE A 106 13.33 -12.34 -4.61
CA PHE A 106 12.33 -12.59 -3.59
C PHE A 106 11.39 -11.40 -3.42
N ILE A 107 10.30 -11.64 -2.70
CA ILE A 107 9.38 -10.61 -2.21
C ILE A 107 9.18 -10.85 -0.72
N TYR A 108 9.22 -9.76 0.06
CA TYR A 108 8.91 -9.76 1.49
C TYR A 108 7.68 -8.87 1.72
N ILE A 109 6.68 -9.40 2.42
CA ILE A 109 5.41 -8.73 2.68
C ILE A 109 5.12 -8.83 4.17
N GLU A 110 5.14 -7.69 4.85
CA GLU A 110 4.49 -7.50 6.14
C GLU A 110 3.22 -6.66 5.93
N ASN A 111 2.08 -7.19 6.33
CA ASN A 111 0.82 -6.46 6.21
C ASN A 111 -0.19 -6.91 7.27
N GLN A 112 -1.07 -5.99 7.68
CA GLN A 112 -2.16 -6.31 8.60
C GLN A 112 -3.19 -7.25 7.94
N PHE A 113 -3.39 -7.13 6.62
CA PHE A 113 -4.33 -7.96 5.86
C PHE A 113 -3.67 -8.55 4.61
N PHE A 114 -4.10 -9.75 4.26
CA PHE A 114 -3.73 -10.41 3.01
C PHE A 114 -4.97 -10.99 2.35
N ILE A 115 -5.76 -10.10 1.75
CA ILE A 115 -7.02 -10.44 1.06
C ILE A 115 -6.83 -10.21 -0.43
N THR A 116 -6.52 -11.28 -1.15
CA THR A 116 -6.35 -11.29 -2.59
C THR A 116 -6.61 -12.69 -3.12
N ILE A 117 -7.53 -12.83 -4.08
CA ILE A 117 -7.96 -14.13 -4.60
C ILE A 117 -7.86 -14.08 -6.13
N ALA A 118 -7.27 -15.09 -6.75
CA ALA A 118 -7.18 -15.16 -8.20
C ALA A 118 -8.58 -15.39 -8.79
N GLN A 119 -9.00 -14.62 -9.79
CA GLN A 119 -10.28 -14.88 -10.49
C GLN A 119 -11.50 -15.01 -9.55
N ASP A 120 -11.76 -13.99 -8.72
CA ASP A 120 -12.92 -13.92 -7.82
C ASP A 120 -13.88 -12.78 -8.22
N SER A 121 -15.17 -12.95 -7.97
CA SER A 121 -16.20 -11.95 -8.31
C SER A 121 -16.33 -10.83 -7.25
N VAL A 122 -15.89 -11.10 -6.02
CA VAL A 122 -15.99 -10.18 -4.88
C VAL A 122 -14.65 -9.47 -4.65
N VAL A 123 -13.55 -10.21 -4.61
CA VAL A 123 -12.19 -9.69 -4.41
C VAL A 123 -11.59 -9.29 -5.76
N ARG A 124 -11.54 -7.98 -6.02
CA ARG A 124 -11.17 -7.43 -7.34
C ARG A 124 -9.70 -7.09 -7.54
N ASN A 125 -8.93 -6.95 -6.46
CA ASN A 125 -7.52 -6.56 -6.59
C ASN A 125 -6.73 -7.68 -7.28
N GLN A 126 -5.78 -7.30 -8.12
CA GLN A 126 -5.03 -8.23 -8.99
C GLN A 126 -3.76 -8.82 -8.35
N LEU A 127 -3.54 -8.65 -7.04
CA LEU A 127 -2.26 -9.02 -6.43
C LEU A 127 -2.02 -10.54 -6.51
N ALA A 128 -3.02 -11.37 -6.24
CA ALA A 128 -2.94 -12.82 -6.36
C ALA A 128 -2.55 -13.24 -7.77
N ASN A 129 -3.20 -12.66 -8.79
CA ASN A 129 -2.92 -12.97 -10.20
C ASN A 129 -1.46 -12.64 -10.57
N VAL A 130 -0.92 -11.53 -10.07
CA VAL A 130 0.46 -11.12 -10.38
C VAL A 130 1.47 -11.95 -9.60
N LEU A 131 1.19 -12.28 -8.33
CA LEU A 131 2.02 -13.18 -7.52
C LEU A 131 2.11 -14.57 -8.15
N LEU A 132 0.97 -15.13 -8.57
CA LEU A 132 0.92 -16.43 -9.26
C LEU A 132 1.72 -16.41 -10.57
N ARG A 133 1.48 -15.42 -11.43
CA ARG A 133 2.26 -15.27 -12.67
C ARG A 133 3.76 -15.14 -12.40
N ARG A 134 4.15 -14.45 -11.33
CA ARG A 134 5.56 -14.32 -10.95
C ARG A 134 6.15 -15.65 -10.48
N ILE A 135 5.41 -16.44 -9.72
CA ILE A 135 5.81 -17.80 -9.29
C ILE A 135 5.94 -18.72 -10.52
N GLU A 136 4.94 -18.73 -11.40
CA GLU A 136 4.93 -19.51 -12.65
C GLU A 136 6.14 -19.16 -13.53
N ARG A 137 6.45 -17.86 -13.67
CA ARG A 137 7.64 -17.41 -14.40
C ARG A 137 8.94 -17.96 -13.80
N ALA A 138 9.09 -17.93 -12.47
CA ALA A 138 10.27 -18.50 -11.81
C ALA A 138 10.36 -20.01 -12.03
N HIS A 139 9.24 -20.72 -11.92
CA HIS A 139 9.18 -22.16 -12.13
C HIS A 139 9.60 -22.52 -13.57
N ASN A 140 9.01 -21.87 -14.57
CA ASN A 140 9.28 -22.13 -15.98
C ASN A 140 10.74 -21.84 -16.36
N ASN A 141 11.36 -20.84 -15.72
CA ASN A 141 12.76 -20.49 -15.95
C ASN A 141 13.75 -21.28 -15.06
N ALA A 142 13.27 -22.22 -14.22
CA ALA A 142 14.07 -22.90 -13.21
C ALA A 142 14.87 -21.94 -12.29
N GLU A 143 14.28 -20.79 -11.97
CA GLU A 143 14.87 -19.77 -11.08
C GLU A 143 14.50 -20.01 -9.63
N LYS A 144 15.46 -19.82 -8.72
CA LYS A 144 15.19 -19.80 -7.28
C LYS A 144 14.52 -18.48 -6.91
N PHE A 145 13.21 -18.52 -6.62
CA PHE A 145 12.42 -17.37 -6.20
C PHE A 145 11.66 -17.66 -4.91
N ARG A 146 11.56 -16.70 -3.99
CA ARG A 146 10.87 -16.86 -2.69
C ARG A 146 9.92 -15.71 -2.41
N ILE A 147 8.76 -16.02 -1.83
CA ILE A 147 7.83 -15.02 -1.32
C ILE A 147 7.62 -15.30 0.16
N HIS A 148 7.89 -14.29 1.00
CA HIS A 148 7.72 -14.34 2.44
C HIS A 148 6.57 -13.41 2.81
N VAL A 149 5.55 -13.95 3.49
CA VAL A 149 4.38 -13.19 3.93
C VAL A 149 4.26 -13.35 5.45
N VAL A 150 4.28 -12.23 6.16
CA VAL A 150 4.15 -12.14 7.62
C VAL A 150 2.85 -11.41 7.92
N LEU A 151 1.96 -12.08 8.66
CA LEU A 151 0.63 -11.61 9.00
C LEU A 151 0.40 -11.71 10.51
N PRO A 152 -0.46 -10.86 11.09
CA PRO A 152 -0.91 -11.06 12.45
C PRO A 152 -1.62 -12.41 12.59
N LEU A 153 -1.42 -13.09 13.72
CA LEU A 153 -2.03 -14.39 14.00
C LEU A 153 -3.56 -14.34 13.95
N LEU A 154 -4.14 -13.23 14.42
CA LEU A 154 -5.56 -12.95 14.37
C LEU A 154 -5.78 -11.48 13.97
N PRO A 155 -6.84 -11.18 13.19
CA PRO A 155 -7.27 -9.81 12.94
C PRO A 155 -7.58 -9.04 14.23
N GLY A 156 -7.11 -7.79 14.33
CA GLY A 156 -7.31 -6.93 15.50
C GLY A 156 -8.69 -6.26 15.55
N PHE A 157 -9.77 -7.04 15.65
CA PHE A 157 -11.13 -6.54 15.83
C PHE A 157 -11.76 -7.07 17.11
N ASP A 158 -12.55 -6.24 17.79
CA ASP A 158 -13.31 -6.65 18.99
C ASP A 158 -14.53 -7.53 18.64
N ASN A 159 -15.03 -7.44 17.41
CA ASN A 159 -16.20 -8.18 16.95
C ASN A 159 -15.82 -9.54 16.36
N THR A 160 -16.23 -10.63 17.01
CA THR A 160 -15.96 -12.01 16.58
C THR A 160 -16.41 -12.31 15.14
N ASN A 161 -17.54 -11.76 14.68
CA ASN A 161 -18.01 -11.97 13.31
C ASN A 161 -17.11 -11.26 12.30
N ALA A 162 -16.62 -10.05 12.62
CA ALA A 162 -15.64 -9.36 11.79
C ALA A 162 -14.32 -10.13 11.71
N VAL A 163 -13.82 -10.64 12.85
CA VAL A 163 -12.63 -11.51 12.90
C VAL A 163 -12.82 -12.73 12.00
N ARG A 164 -13.95 -13.43 12.12
CA ARG A 164 -14.26 -14.62 11.30
C ARG A 164 -14.34 -14.30 9.81
N ALA A 165 -14.98 -13.19 9.44
CA ALA A 165 -15.12 -12.79 8.05
C ALA A 165 -13.77 -12.47 7.42
N VAL A 166 -12.94 -11.69 8.11
CA VAL A 166 -11.59 -11.34 7.63
C VAL A 166 -10.71 -12.58 7.54
N LEU A 167 -10.72 -13.43 8.57
CA LEU A 167 -9.97 -14.68 8.57
C LEU A 167 -10.39 -15.61 7.44
N TYR A 168 -11.70 -15.68 7.13
CA TYR A 168 -12.21 -16.44 5.99
C TYR A 168 -11.58 -15.96 4.67
N PHE A 169 -11.56 -14.65 4.42
CA PHE A 169 -10.97 -14.12 3.18
C PHE A 169 -9.45 -14.28 3.13
N ILE A 170 -8.75 -14.17 4.26
CA ILE A 170 -7.30 -14.48 4.34
C ILE A 170 -7.07 -15.95 3.98
N MET A 171 -7.86 -16.87 4.56
CA MET A 171 -7.76 -18.29 4.23
C MET A 171 -8.06 -18.55 2.74
N CYS A 172 -9.07 -17.90 2.16
CA CYS A 172 -9.35 -18.01 0.73
C CYS A 172 -8.24 -17.46 -0.17
N SER A 173 -7.50 -16.47 0.33
CA SER A 173 -6.37 -15.89 -0.41
C SER A 173 -5.17 -16.85 -0.44
N ILE A 174 -4.92 -17.55 0.67
CA ILE A 174 -3.70 -18.35 0.85
C ILE A 174 -3.96 -19.84 0.52
N THR A 175 -4.90 -20.50 1.19
CA THR A 175 -5.01 -21.98 1.19
C THR A 175 -6.37 -22.55 0.77
N LYS A 176 -7.44 -21.76 0.80
CA LYS A 176 -8.82 -22.24 0.63
C LYS A 176 -9.39 -21.86 -0.73
N GLY A 177 -9.92 -22.84 -1.45
CA GLY A 177 -10.49 -22.66 -2.79
C GLY A 177 -9.45 -22.79 -3.91
N ASP A 178 -9.89 -23.22 -5.08
CA ASP A 178 -9.01 -23.58 -6.22
C ASP A 178 -8.24 -22.38 -6.79
N ASN A 179 -8.69 -21.18 -6.41
CA ASN A 179 -8.14 -19.89 -6.79
C ASN A 179 -7.20 -19.27 -5.74
N SER A 180 -6.91 -19.99 -4.66
CA SER A 180 -5.94 -19.58 -3.64
C SER A 180 -4.50 -19.73 -4.14
N LEU A 181 -3.58 -18.99 -3.52
CA LEU A 181 -2.17 -18.98 -3.92
C LEU A 181 -1.48 -20.35 -3.85
N PHE A 182 -1.89 -21.23 -2.93
CA PHE A 182 -1.30 -22.56 -2.79
C PHE A 182 -1.97 -23.61 -3.69
N LYS A 183 -3.31 -23.63 -3.76
CA LYS A 183 -4.02 -24.68 -4.51
C LYS A 183 -3.89 -24.56 -6.02
N ARG A 184 -3.78 -23.34 -6.54
CA ARG A 184 -3.76 -23.13 -7.98
C ARG A 184 -2.51 -23.72 -8.66
N PRO A 185 -1.28 -23.51 -8.15
CA PRO A 185 -0.11 -24.21 -8.66
C PRO A 185 -0.18 -25.74 -8.49
N GLU A 186 -0.73 -26.23 -7.38
CA GLU A 186 -0.91 -27.68 -7.15
C GLU A 186 -1.84 -28.32 -8.19
N ASN A 187 -2.88 -27.61 -8.61
CA ASN A 187 -3.81 -28.08 -9.64
C ASN A 187 -3.23 -27.99 -11.06
N ALA A 188 -2.33 -27.04 -11.32
CA ALA A 188 -1.66 -26.88 -12.62
C ALA A 188 -0.52 -27.88 -12.85
N GLY A 189 0.04 -28.45 -11.77
CA GLY A 189 1.06 -29.50 -11.82
C GLY A 189 0.52 -30.94 -11.88
N LYS A 190 -0.81 -31.11 -12.02
CA LYS A 190 -1.47 -32.39 -12.30
C LYS A 190 -1.82 -32.48 -13.78
#